data_AF-A0AA88A6C9-F1
#
_entry.id   AF-A0AA88A6C9-F1
#
_cell.length_a   1.000
_cell.length_b   1.000
_cell.length_c   1.000
_cell.angle_alpha   90.00
_cell.angle_beta   90.00
_cell.angle_gamma   90.00
#
_symmetry.space_group_name_H-M   'P 1'
#
loop_
_entity.id
_entity.type
_entity.pdbx_description
1 polymer ?
#
loop_
_entity_poly.entity_id
_entity_poly.type
_entity_poly.pdbx_seq_one_letter_code
_entity_poly.pdbx_strand_id
1 'polypeptide(L)' 'MKLVFAAFLLDRCLKYCNICCDKCHCVPSGTYGNKDECPCYRDLKNSKGTSKCP' A
#
# COMPACT_ATOMS: atom_id res chain seq x y z
N MET A 1 -7.42 7.14 24.23
CA MET A 1 -7.85 7.24 22.81
C MET A 1 -6.73 7.27 21.76
N LYS A 2 -5.50 7.74 22.01
CA LYS A 2 -4.42 7.82 20.97
C LYS A 2 -3.99 6.47 20.37
N LEU A 3 -4.05 5.38 21.14
CA LEU A 3 -3.71 4.02 20.69
C LEU A 3 -4.70 3.44 19.65
N VAL A 4 -5.99 3.78 19.72
CA VAL A 4 -7.02 3.24 18.81
C VAL A 4 -6.89 3.84 17.41
N PHE A 5 -6.46 5.11 17.30
CA PHE A 5 -6.29 5.78 16.01
C PHE A 5 -5.14 5.20 15.17
N ALA A 6 -4.06 4.71 15.80
CA ALA A 6 -2.93 4.12 15.08
C ALA A 6 -3.29 2.75 14.48
N ALA A 7 -4.08 1.94 15.19
CA ALA A 7 -4.56 0.64 14.72
C ALA A 7 -5.38 0.77 13.42
N PHE A 8 -6.32 1.72 13.37
CA PHE A 8 -7.14 1.96 12.18
C PHE A 8 -6.35 2.39 10.94
N LEU A 9 -5.18 3.02 11.11
CA LEU A 9 -4.29 3.38 10.00
C LEU A 9 -3.49 2.16 9.51
N LEU A 10 -3.05 1.31 10.44
CA LEU A 10 -2.35 0.07 10.14
C LEU A 10 -3.27 -0.94 9.42
N ASP A 11 -4.51 -1.09 9.87
CA ASP A 11 -5.50 -1.96 9.22
C ASP A 11 -5.76 -1.56 7.76
N ARG A 12 -5.86 -0.26 7.49
CA ARG A 12 -6.00 0.26 6.12
C ARG A 12 -4.75 0.04 5.29
N CYS A 13 -3.57 0.28 5.87
CA CYS A 13 -2.30 0.00 5.21
C CYS A 13 -2.23 -1.47 4.76
N LEU A 14 -2.46 -2.41 5.67
CA LEU A 14 -2.43 -3.85 5.38
C LEU A 14 -3.47 -4.26 4.35
N LYS A 15 -4.69 -3.71 4.41
CA LYS A 15 -5.74 -4.00 3.42
C LYS A 15 -5.31 -3.61 2.00
N TYR A 16 -4.79 -2.40 1.80
CA TYR A 16 -4.37 -1.98 0.47
C TYR A 16 -3.07 -2.64 0.02
N CYS A 17 -2.12 -2.87 0.94
CA CYS A 17 -0.91 -3.63 0.67
C CYS A 17 -1.25 -5.01 0.13
N ASN A 18 -2.15 -5.76 0.78
CA ASN A 18 -2.56 -7.10 0.32
C ASN A 18 -3.23 -7.07 -1.05
N ILE A 19 -4.10 -6.09 -1.34
CA ILE A 19 -4.73 -5.96 -2.66
C ILE A 19 -3.69 -5.72 -3.77
N CYS A 20 -2.65 -4.94 -3.47
CA CYS A 20 -1.59 -4.65 -4.41
C CYS A 20 -0.60 -5.82 -4.54
N CYS A 21 -0.29 -6.50 -3.45
CA CYS A 21 0.51 -7.71 -3.42
C CYS A 21 -0.14 -8.83 -4.24
N ASP A 22 -1.45 -9.04 -4.09
CA ASP A 22 -2.18 -10.06 -4.86
C ASP A 22 -2.20 -9.76 -6.37
N LYS A 23 -2.24 -8.47 -6.74
CA LYS A 23 -2.21 -8.04 -8.15
C LYS A 23 -0.82 -8.06 -8.78
N CYS A 24 0.21 -7.70 -8.02
CA CYS A 24 1.55 -7.45 -8.54
C CYS A 24 2.58 -8.51 -8.11
N HIS A 25 2.23 -9.39 -7.17
CA HIS A 25 3.09 -10.39 -6.54
C HIS A 25 4.43 -9.84 -6.03
N CYS A 26 4.45 -8.57 -5.65
CA CYS A 26 5.64 -7.81 -5.24
C CYS A 26 5.24 -6.77 -4.20
N VAL A 27 6.02 -6.64 -3.13
CA VAL A 27 5.89 -5.61 -2.10
C VAL A 27 7.27 -4.95 -1.94
N PRO A 28 7.38 -3.62 -2.03
CA PRO A 28 8.65 -2.92 -1.89
C PRO A 28 9.20 -3.02 -0.47
N SER A 29 10.52 -2.92 -0.34
CA SER A 29 11.20 -2.98 0.94
C SER A 29 10.93 -1.75 1.81
N GLY A 30 10.93 -1.93 3.14
CA GLY A 30 10.72 -0.86 4.12
C GLY A 30 9.25 -0.51 4.39
N THR A 31 9.02 0.55 5.17
CA THR A 31 7.67 0.98 5.60
C THR A 31 7.10 2.14 4.78
N TYR A 32 7.95 2.86 4.04
CA TYR A 32 7.57 3.97 3.18
C TYR A 32 8.60 4.16 2.07
N GLY A 33 8.16 4.39 0.84
CA GLY A 33 9.05 4.58 -0.32
C GLY A 33 9.37 3.29 -1.08
N ASN A 34 10.53 3.26 -1.75
CA ASN A 34 11.08 2.13 -2.51
C ASN A 34 10.15 1.51 -3.57
N LYS A 35 9.11 2.25 -4.00
CA LYS A 35 8.12 1.75 -4.96
C LYS A 35 8.74 1.40 -6.31
N ASP A 36 9.92 1.94 -6.62
CA ASP A 36 10.66 1.62 -7.84
C ASP A 36 11.19 0.17 -7.87
N GLU A 37 11.30 -0.50 -6.72
CA GLU A 37 11.61 -1.94 -6.64
C GLU A 37 10.49 -2.80 -7.26
N CYS A 38 9.24 -2.33 -7.15
CA CYS A 38 8.05 -3.00 -7.67
C CYS A 38 7.27 -2.05 -8.61
N PRO A 39 7.64 -1.93 -9.90
CA PRO A 39 7.00 -0.99 -10.83
C PRO A 39 5.47 -1.15 -10.92
N CYS A 40 4.95 -2.39 -10.91
CA CYS A 40 3.51 -2.65 -10.88
C CYS A 40 2.84 -2.03 -9.64
N TYR A 41 3.46 -2.16 -8.47
CA TYR A 41 2.95 -1.62 -7.20
C TYR A 41 2.95 -0.09 -7.19
N ARG A 42 3.98 0.53 -7.79
CA ARG A 42 4.09 1.99 -7.98
C ARG A 42 2.99 2.54 -8.90
N ASP A 43 2.80 1.87 -10.04
CA ASP A 43 2.00 2.38 -11.14
C ASP A 43 0.50 2.04 -10.99
N LEU A 44 0.13 1.14 -10.07
CA LEU A 44 -1.25 0.80 -9.80
C LEU A 44 -2.04 2.02 -9.29
N LYS A 45 -3.04 2.42 -10.08
CA LYS A 45 -3.97 3.51 -9.73
C LYS A 45 -5.34 2.98 -9.33
N ASN A 46 -6.07 3.76 -8.53
CA ASN A 46 -7.48 3.53 -8.30
C ASN A 46 -8.33 4.18 -9.42
N SER A 47 -9.66 4.05 -9.34
CA SER A 47 -10.59 4.62 -10.33
C SER A 47 -10.54 6.15 -10.42
N LYS A 48 -9.90 6.84 -9.47
CA LYS A 48 -9.70 8.30 -9.47
C LYS A 48 -8.32 8.70 -10.02
N GLY A 49 -7.53 7.74 -10.52
CA GLY A 49 -6.18 8.00 -11.04
C GLY A 49 -5.11 8.24 -9.99
N THR A 50 -5.42 8.15 -8.69
CA THR A 50 -4.42 8.29 -7.62
C THR A 50 -3.75 6.97 -7.30
N SER A 51 -2.53 7.01 -6.74
CA SER A 51 -1.80 5.80 -6.34
C SER A 51 -2.65 4.98 -5.38
N LYS A 52 -2.85 3.70 -5.71
CA LYS A 52 -3.71 2.79 -4.94
C LYS A 52 -2.97 2.17 -3.76
N CYS A 53 -1.69 1.89 -3.95
CA CYS A 53 -0.88 1.11 -3.02
C CYS A 53 -0.18 2.03 -2.01
N PRO A 54 -0.17 1.67 -0.71
CA PRO A 54 0.46 2.47 0.32
C PRO A 54 1.92 2.73 0.02
#